data_AF-A0A529FDH2-F1
#
_entry.id   AF-A0A529FDH2-F1
#
_cell.length_a   1.000
_cell.length_b   1.000
_cell.length_c   1.000
_cell.angle_alpha   90.00
_cell.angle_beta   90.00
_cell.angle_gamma   90.00
#
_symmetry.space_group_name_H-M   'P 1'
#
loop_
_entity.id
_entity.type
_entity.pdbx_description
1 polymer ?
#
loop_
_entity_poly.entity_id
_entity_poly.type
_entity_poly.pdbx_seq_one_letter_code
_entity_poly.pdbx_strand_id
1 'polypeptide(L)'
;MSATRTGTDTGGRWLGLYVLGYLVFLYLPVLLIPLFSFNNSIQAAFPLQGFTLEWYETLYGNPVLSGALANSLVIGVIAASGATLCGITVSYMD
;
A
#
# COMPACT_ATOMS: atom_id res chain seq x y z
N MET A 1 -18.10 31.41 -32.40
CA MET A 1 -18.99 31.39 -31.21
C MET A 1 -18.35 30.45 -30.18
N SER A 2 -17.55 31.00 -29.26
CA SER A 2 -16.86 30.24 -28.21
C SER A 2 -17.62 30.41 -26.90
N ALA A 3 -18.24 29.34 -26.41
CA ALA A 3 -18.83 29.30 -25.08
C ALA A 3 -17.86 28.56 -24.16
N THR A 4 -16.94 29.30 -23.57
CA THR A 4 -16.11 28.81 -22.47
C THR A 4 -17.03 28.62 -21.26
N ARG A 5 -17.51 27.38 -21.07
CA ARG A 5 -18.18 26.97 -19.83
C ARG A 5 -17.14 26.84 -18.73
N THR A 6 -16.78 27.95 -18.10
CA THR A 6 -16.13 27.92 -16.79
C THR A 6 -17.21 27.69 -15.75
N GLY A 7 -17.68 26.45 -15.67
CA GLY A 7 -18.50 26.00 -14.55
C GLY A 7 -17.64 26.03 -13.31
N THR A 8 -17.99 26.88 -12.35
CA THR A 8 -17.39 26.87 -11.02
C THR A 8 -17.85 25.60 -10.31
N ASP A 9 -17.04 24.55 -10.34
CA ASP A 9 -17.26 23.24 -9.69
C ASP A 9 -17.20 23.34 -8.15
N THR A 10 -18.08 24.16 -7.56
CA THR A 10 -18.17 24.29 -6.10
C THR A 10 -18.71 23.00 -5.45
N GLY A 11 -19.53 22.24 -6.18
CA GLY A 11 -20.02 20.93 -5.73
C GLY A 11 -18.95 19.83 -5.66
N GLY A 12 -17.90 19.92 -6.49
CA GLY A 12 -16.79 18.94 -6.49
C GLY A 12 -15.78 19.12 -5.35
N ARG A 13 -15.63 20.36 -4.86
CA ARG A 13 -14.65 20.68 -3.79
C ARG A 13 -14.99 20.05 -2.44
N TRP A 14 -16.26 19.98 -2.09
CA TRP A 14 -16.73 19.27 -0.90
C TRP A 14 -16.41 17.77 -0.98
N LEU A 15 -16.65 17.15 -2.14
CA LEU A 15 -16.39 15.74 -2.35
C LEU A 15 -14.89 15.43 -2.29
N GLY A 16 -14.05 16.32 -2.84
CA GLY A 16 -12.60 16.25 -2.72
C GLY A 16 -12.11 16.33 -1.27
N LEU A 17 -12.67 17.24 -0.46
CA LEU A 17 -12.35 17.33 0.98
C LEU A 17 -12.78 16.09 1.76
N TYR A 18 -13.97 15.54 1.45
CA TYR A 18 -14.45 14.29 2.05
C TYR A 18 -13.53 13.11 1.70
N VAL A 19 -13.18 12.95 0.42
CA VAL A 19 -12.25 11.91 -0.03
C VAL A 19 -10.88 12.07 0.63
N LEU A 20 -10.36 13.30 0.74
CA LEU A 20 -9.09 13.55 1.42
C LEU A 20 -9.17 13.18 2.91
N GLY A 21 -10.23 13.56 3.62
CA GLY A 21 -10.44 13.18 5.02
C GLY A 21 -10.56 11.67 5.21
N TYR A 22 -11.27 10.98 4.31
CA TYR A 22 -11.39 9.53 4.32
C TYR A 22 -10.04 8.84 4.06
N LEU A 23 -9.28 9.30 3.06
CA LEU A 23 -7.94 8.79 2.78
C LEU A 23 -7.00 9.01 3.95
N VAL A 24 -7.00 10.20 4.56
CA VAL A 24 -6.19 10.47 5.76
C VAL A 24 -6.59 9.51 6.88
N PHE A 25 -7.87 9.35 7.17
CA PHE A 25 -8.34 8.43 8.23
C PHE A 25 -7.91 6.98 7.99
N LEU A 26 -8.01 6.49 6.75
CA LEU A 26 -7.64 5.12 6.39
C LEU A 26 -6.12 4.92 6.39
N TYR A 27 -5.36 5.86 5.84
CA TYR A 27 -3.91 5.73 5.69
C TYR A 27 -3.14 6.12 6.95
N LEU A 28 -3.69 6.92 7.85
CA LEU A 28 -3.04 7.30 9.10
C LEU A 28 -2.57 6.09 9.94
N PRO A 29 -3.38 5.04 10.21
CA PRO A 29 -2.89 3.84 10.90
C PRO A 29 -1.87 3.04 10.07
N VAL A 30 -2.01 3.04 8.74
CA VAL A 30 -1.05 2.36 7.85
C VAL A 30 0.31 3.07 7.86
N LEU A 31 0.34 4.40 7.95
CA LEU A 31 1.55 5.21 8.02
C LEU A 31 2.31 5.03 9.33
N LEU A 32 1.66 4.57 10.39
CA LEU A 32 2.35 4.21 11.63
C LEU A 32 3.31 3.04 11.43
N ILE A 33 3.02 2.11 10.50
CA ILE A 33 3.89 0.96 10.21
C ILE A 33 5.27 1.40 9.72
N PRO A 34 5.43 2.16 8.62
CA PRO A 34 6.75 2.65 8.21
C PRO A 34 7.33 3.62 9.23
N LEU A 35 6.52 4.48 9.86
CA LEU A 35 7.00 5.42 10.87
C LEU A 35 7.66 4.71 12.07
N PHE A 36 7.08 3.60 12.53
CA PHE A 36 7.69 2.74 13.56
C PHE A 36 8.77 1.80 13.01
N SER A 37 8.70 1.41 11.74
CA SER A 37 9.75 0.61 11.09
C SER A 37 11.10 1.34 11.04
N PHE A 38 11.07 2.66 10.91
CA PHE A 38 12.27 3.52 10.98
C PHE A 38 12.67 3.92 12.41
N ASN A 39 11.94 3.48 13.45
CA ASN A 39 12.25 3.82 14.84
C ASN A 39 13.18 2.78 15.49
N ASN A 40 14.17 3.26 16.25
CA ASN A 40 15.20 2.44 16.93
C ASN A 40 14.68 1.70 18.20
N SER A 41 13.48 1.14 18.18
CA SER A 41 13.02 0.27 19.28
C SER A 41 12.00 -0.76 18.82
N ILE A 42 12.25 -2.03 19.19
CA ILE A 42 11.35 -3.19 19.00
C ILE A 42 10.06 -3.05 19.83
N GLN A 43 10.05 -2.15 20.82
CA GLN A 43 8.87 -1.87 21.63
C GLN A 43 8.24 -0.55 21.20
N ALA A 44 6.92 -0.54 21.05
CA ALA A 44 6.10 0.66 20.92
C ALA A 44 6.08 1.44 22.25
N ALA A 45 7.24 1.89 22.71
CA ALA A 45 7.44 2.64 23.94
C ALA A 45 8.14 3.97 23.61
N PHE A 46 7.56 5.07 24.08
CA PHE A 46 8.19 6.39 24.09
C PHE A 46 9.46 6.30 24.97
N PRO A 47 10.67 6.41 24.40
CA PRO A 47 11.15 7.55 23.61
C PRO A 47 11.64 7.19 22.19
N LEU A 48 11.35 8.05 21.21
CA LEU A 48 11.86 7.95 19.83
C LEU A 48 13.37 8.26 19.81
N GLN A 49 14.23 7.24 19.89
CA GLN A 49 15.67 7.42 20.09
C GLN A 49 16.47 7.68 18.78
N GLY A 50 15.89 7.45 17.60
CA GLY A 50 16.53 7.81 16.33
C GLY A 50 16.04 7.00 15.12
N PHE A 51 16.40 7.47 13.92
CA PHE A 51 16.17 6.79 12.64
C PHE A 51 17.16 5.62 12.50
N THR A 52 16.68 4.38 12.37
CA THR A 52 17.54 3.20 12.14
C THR A 52 17.08 2.39 10.92
N LEU A 53 18.06 1.84 10.20
CA LEU A 53 17.87 0.91 9.08
C LEU A 53 18.45 -0.49 9.39
N GLU A 54 18.91 -0.72 10.62
CA GLU A 54 19.58 -1.96 11.04
C GLU A 54 18.69 -3.20 10.86
N TRP A 55 17.38 -3.04 11.05
CA TRP A 55 16.40 -4.08 10.78
C TRP A 55 16.36 -4.45 9.30
N TYR A 56 16.41 -3.46 8.38
CA TYR A 56 16.45 -3.73 6.94
C TYR A 56 17.72 -4.48 6.53
N GLU A 57 18.88 -4.14 7.11
CA GLU A 57 20.12 -4.88 6.87
C GLU A 57 20.06 -6.32 7.40
N THR A 58 19.52 -6.51 8.61
CA THR A 58 19.33 -7.84 9.21
C THR A 58 18.32 -8.69 8.42
N LEU A 59 17.26 -8.08 7.91
CA LEU A 59 16.27 -8.72 7.04
C LEU A 59 16.91 -9.19 5.73
N TYR A 60 17.83 -8.42 5.16
CA TYR A 60 18.56 -8.79 3.94
C TYR A 60 19.57 -9.92 4.19
N GLY A 61 20.21 -9.93 5.36
CA GLY A 61 21.16 -10.96 5.77
C GLY A 61 20.51 -12.30 6.15
N ASN A 62 19.18 -12.37 6.29
CA ASN A 62 18.48 -13.59 6.70
C ASN A 62 17.98 -14.40 5.48
N PRO A 63 18.64 -15.53 5.13
CA PRO A 63 18.27 -16.32 3.95
C PRO A 63 16.89 -16.95 4.05
N VAL A 64 16.36 -17.14 5.27
CA VAL A 64 15.01 -17.69 5.47
C VAL A 64 13.96 -16.69 5.02
N LEU A 65 14.16 -15.40 5.31
CA LEU A 65 13.20 -14.37 5.01
C LEU A 65 13.20 -13.97 3.53
N SER A 66 14.40 -13.87 2.94
CA SER A 66 14.54 -13.65 1.50
C SER A 66 14.03 -14.85 0.69
N GLY A 67 14.26 -16.08 1.16
CA GLY A 67 13.67 -17.29 0.59
C GLY A 67 12.16 -17.34 0.69
N ALA A 68 11.58 -16.95 1.84
CA ALA A 68 10.14 -16.86 2.02
C ALA A 68 9.51 -15.82 1.08
N LEU A 69 10.14 -14.65 0.94
CA LEU A 69 9.69 -13.60 0.02
C LEU A 69 9.72 -14.08 -1.45
N ALA A 70 10.80 -14.74 -1.87
CA ALA A 70 10.90 -15.31 -3.21
C ALA A 70 9.84 -16.40 -3.45
N ASN A 71 9.62 -17.30 -2.49
CA ASN A 71 8.59 -18.34 -2.58
C ASN A 71 7.18 -17.73 -2.69
N SER A 72 6.85 -16.74 -1.85
CA SER A 72 5.57 -16.04 -1.92
C SER A 72 5.37 -15.32 -3.25
N LEU A 73 6.43 -14.72 -3.81
CA LEU A 73 6.36 -14.06 -5.11
C LEU A 73 6.10 -15.08 -6.23
N VAL A 74 6.83 -16.19 -6.26
CA VAL A 74 6.65 -17.24 -7.27
C VAL A 74 5.25 -17.84 -7.20
N ILE A 75 4.81 -18.25 -6.00
CA ILE A 75 3.47 -18.82 -5.80
C ILE A 75 2.39 -17.78 -6.14
N GLY A 76 2.58 -16.52 -5.74
CA GLY A 76 1.65 -15.43 -6.03
C GLY A 76 1.48 -15.18 -7.53
N VAL A 77 2.58 -15.17 -8.29
CA VAL A 77 2.53 -14.98 -9.75
C VAL A 77 1.83 -16.15 -10.44
N ILE A 78 2.15 -17.39 -10.06
CA ILE A 78 1.52 -18.58 -10.63
C ILE A 78 0.03 -18.58 -10.30
N ALA A 79 -0.35 -18.26 -9.06
CA ALA A 79 -1.74 -18.19 -8.63
C ALA A 79 -2.50 -17.07 -9.35
N ALA A 80 -1.93 -15.86 -9.44
CA ALA A 80 -2.55 -14.72 -10.12
C ALA A 80 -2.74 -14.97 -11.62
N SER A 81 -1.73 -15.52 -12.30
CA SER A 81 -1.83 -15.88 -13.72
C SER A 81 -2.85 -17.00 -13.95
N GLY A 82 -2.82 -18.07 -13.14
CA GLY A 82 -3.79 -19.16 -13.20
C GLY A 82 -5.23 -18.69 -12.96
N ALA A 83 -5.44 -17.88 -11.92
CA ALA A 83 -6.74 -17.28 -11.62
C ALA A 83 -7.25 -16.38 -12.76
N THR A 84 -6.35 -15.59 -13.38
CA THR A 84 -6.70 -14.74 -14.52
C THR A 84 -7.13 -15.57 -15.71
N LEU A 85 -6.40 -16.64 -16.05
CA LEU A 85 -6.76 -17.53 -17.15
C LEU A 85 -8.09 -18.23 -16.91
N CYS A 86 -8.30 -18.78 -15.71
CA CYS A 86 -9.58 -19.39 -15.35
C CYS A 86 -10.74 -18.38 -15.39
N GLY A 87 -10.53 -17.17 -14.86
CA GLY A 87 -11.53 -16.10 -14.88
C GLY A 87 -11.92 -15.69 -16.30
N ILE A 88 -10.95 -15.58 -17.21
CA ILE A 88 -11.19 -15.31 -18.63
C ILE A 88 -12.05 -16.42 -19.24
N THR A 89 -11.69 -17.69 -19.03
CA THR A 89 -12.48 -18.80 -19.59
C THR A 89 -13.92 -18.82 -19.08
N VAL A 90 -14.13 -18.61 -17.78
CA VAL A 90 -15.48 -18.54 -17.19
C VAL A 90 -16.27 -17.38 -17.76
N SER A 91 -15.64 -16.21 -17.97
CA SER A 91 -16.33 -15.03 -18.51
C SER A 91 -16.83 -15.18 -19.95
N TYR A 92 -16.22 -16.08 -20.73
CA TYR A 92 -16.62 -16.37 -22.11
C TYR A 92 -17.55 -17.59 -22.23
N MET A 93 -17.87 -18.26 -21.10
CA MET A 93 -18.77 -19.43 -21.06
C MET A 93 -20.24 -19.05 -20.79
N ASP A 94 -20.56 -17.76 -20.69
CA ASP A 94 -21.91 -17.17 -20.72
C ASP A 94 -22.22 -16.65 -22.13
#